data_AF-A0A2I8A1U2-F1
#
_entry.id   AF-A0A2I8A1U2-F1
#
_cell.length_a   1.000
_cell.length_b   1.000
_cell.length_c   1.000
_cell.angle_alpha   90.00
_cell.angle_beta   90.00
_cell.angle_gamma   90.00
#
_symmetry.space_group_name_H-M   'P 1'
#
loop_
_entity.id
_entity.type
_entity.pdbx_description
1 polymer ?
#
loop_
_entity_poly.entity_id
_entity_poly.type
_entity_poly.pdbx_seq_one_letter_code
_entity_poly.pdbx_strand_id
1 'polypeptide(L)' 'MAKITAYSDPEIWQNLQYAIAASSGFQRWQLESYPRLQEMRLEQQVQRYLRETLETLAY' A
#
# COMPACT_ATOMS: atom_id res chain seq x y z
N MET A 1 -20.22 20.04 14.85
CA MET A 1 -19.10 20.55 14.03
C MET A 1 -18.05 19.44 13.95
N ALA A 2 -18.12 18.58 12.94
CA ALA A 2 -17.19 17.47 12.78
C ALA A 2 -15.82 18.04 12.38
N LYS A 3 -14.85 17.96 13.28
CA LYS A 3 -13.45 18.28 12.98
C LYS A 3 -12.95 17.21 12.02
N ILE A 4 -12.87 17.54 10.74
CA ILE A 4 -12.04 16.79 9.80
C ILE A 4 -10.60 17.15 10.18
N THR A 5 -10.01 16.42 11.12
CA THR A 5 -8.56 16.44 11.36
C THR A 5 -7.92 15.59 10.27
N ALA A 6 -7.81 16.16 9.08
CA ALA A 6 -6.77 15.77 8.16
C ALA A 6 -5.42 16.05 8.86
N TYR A 7 -4.56 15.04 8.94
CA TYR A 7 -3.13 15.02 9.28
C TYR A 7 -2.82 13.93 10.32
N SER A 8 -2.40 12.76 9.80
CA SER A 8 -1.75 11.67 10.53
C SER A 8 -2.60 11.00 11.60
N ASP A 9 -3.71 10.39 11.21
CA ASP A 9 -4.27 9.32 12.02
C ASP A 9 -3.56 8.00 11.64
N PRO A 10 -2.70 7.45 12.51
CA PRO A 10 -2.01 6.18 12.25
C PRO A 10 -3.00 5.05 12.00
N GLU A 11 -4.20 5.13 12.58
CA GLU A 11 -5.27 4.16 12.39
C GLU A 11 -5.80 4.18 10.95
N ILE A 12 -6.00 5.38 10.38
CA ILE A 12 -6.43 5.52 8.98
C ILE A 12 -5.36 4.96 8.04
N TRP A 13 -4.09 5.27 8.28
CA TRP A 13 -2.98 4.76 7.46
C TRP A 13 -2.87 3.23 7.55
N GLN A 14 -2.97 2.67 8.76
CA GLN A 14 -2.94 1.24 8.97
C GLN A 14 -4.12 0.52 8.28
N ASN A 15 -5.34 1.06 8.42
CA ASN A 15 -6.53 0.51 7.77
C ASN A 15 -6.41 0.53 6.24
N LEU A 16 -5.84 1.61 5.68
CA LEU A 16 -5.57 1.71 4.25
C LEU A 16 -4.56 0.66 3.78
N GLN A 17 -3.48 0.45 4.53
CA GLN A 17 -2.49 -0.59 4.21
C GLN A 17 -3.15 -1.97 4.14
N TYR A 18 -4.01 -2.31 5.11
CA TYR A 18 -4.72 -3.59 5.11
C TYR A 18 -5.71 -3.71 3.96
N ALA A 19 -6.46 -2.65 3.63
CA ALA A 19 -7.37 -2.66 2.50
C ALA A 19 -6.64 -2.89 1.17
N ILE A 20 -5.48 -2.25 0.98
CA ILE A 20 -4.62 -2.47 -0.19
C ILE A 20 -4.08 -3.91 -0.20
N ALA A 21 -3.59 -4.40 0.95
CA ALA A 21 -3.07 -5.76 1.09
C ALA A 21 -4.09 -6.84 0.75
N ALA A 22 -5.36 -6.60 1.07
CA ALA A 22 -6.48 -7.49 0.77
C ALA A 22 -6.92 -7.44 -0.70
N SER A 23 -6.43 -6.46 -1.48
CA SER A 23 -6.83 -6.31 -2.88
C SER A 23 -6.16 -7.36 -3.77
N SER A 24 -6.90 -7.84 -4.77
CA SER A 24 -6.38 -8.83 -5.73
C SER A 24 -5.22 -8.31 -6.56
N GLY A 25 -5.15 -6.99 -6.81
CA GLY A 25 -4.05 -6.37 -7.54
C GLY A 25 -2.73 -6.44 -6.76
N PHE A 26 -2.78 -6.07 -5.48
CA PHE A 26 -1.62 -6.14 -4.60
C PHE A 26 -1.14 -7.59 -4.40
N GLN A 27 -2.05 -8.54 -4.18
CA GLN A 27 -1.70 -9.95 -3.99
C GLN A 27 -1.00 -10.55 -5.21
N ARG A 28 -1.46 -10.24 -6.43
CA ARG A 28 -0.80 -10.68 -7.68
C ARG A 28 0.58 -10.06 -7.82
N TRP A 29 0.68 -8.75 -7.64
CA TRP A 29 1.96 -8.04 -7.68
C TRP A 29 2.96 -8.59 -6.65
N GLN A 30 2.51 -8.96 -5.45
CA GLN A 30 3.35 -9.54 -4.41
C GLN A 30 3.91 -10.92 -4.81
N LEU A 31 3.10 -11.75 -5.50
CA LEU A 31 3.54 -13.06 -6.02
C LEU A 31 4.60 -12.89 -7.13
N GLU A 32 4.40 -11.92 -8.03
CA GLU A 32 5.34 -11.61 -9.11
C GLU A 32 6.64 -10.96 -8.61
N SER A 33 6.57 -10.27 -7.47
CA SER A 33 7.70 -9.56 -6.86
C SER A 33 8.50 -10.41 -5.86
N TYR A 34 8.02 -11.61 -5.52
CA TYR A 34 8.75 -12.57 -4.69
C TYR A 34 10.01 -13.06 -5.44
N PRO A 35 11.17 -13.24 -4.77
CA PRO A 35 11.45 -13.18 -3.32
C PRO A 35 11.86 -11.80 -2.79
N ARG A 36 11.90 -10.75 -3.62
CA ARG A 36 12.44 -9.43 -3.23
C ARG A 36 11.66 -8.75 -2.10
N LEU A 37 10.44 -9.19 -1.84
CA LEU A 37 9.56 -8.66 -0.79
C LEU A 37 9.65 -9.44 0.54
N GLN A 38 10.34 -10.58 0.59
CA GLN A 38 10.34 -11.50 1.74
C GLN A 38 10.88 -10.85 3.02
N GLU A 39 11.79 -9.89 2.90
CA GLU A 39 12.36 -9.14 4.03
C GLU A 39 11.64 -7.81 4.30
N MET A 40 10.69 -7.41 3.45
CA MET A 40 10.00 -6.13 3.54
C MET A 40 8.76 -6.23 4.44
N ARG A 41 8.57 -5.23 5.30
CA ARG A 41 7.33 -5.08 6.08
C ARG A 41 6.16 -4.69 5.17
N LEU A 42 4.93 -4.98 5.61
CA LEU A 42 3.72 -4.65 4.86
C LEU A 42 3.68 -3.19 4.39
N GLU A 43 4.02 -2.25 5.26
CA GLU A 43 4.11 -0.83 4.93
C GLU A 43 5.04 -0.56 3.73
N GLN A 44 6.22 -1.16 3.73
CA GLN A 44 7.21 -0.98 2.66
C GLN A 44 6.73 -1.62 1.35
N GLN A 45 6.06 -2.77 1.43
CA GLN A 45 5.46 -3.42 0.28
C GLN A 45 4.34 -2.57 -0.33
N VAL A 46 3.45 -2.02 0.52
CA VAL A 46 2.36 -1.11 0.11
C VAL A 46 2.91 0.15 -0.54
N GLN A 47 3.91 0.80 0.07
CA GLN A 47 4.54 2.00 -0.51
C GLN A 47 5.16 1.72 -1.88
N ARG A 48 5.82 0.57 -2.03
CA ARG A 48 6.43 0.16 -3.30
C ARG A 48 5.39 -0.13 -4.36
N TYR A 49 4.35 -0.91 -4.03
CA TYR A 49 3.24 -1.18 -4.94
C TYR A 49 2.58 0.10 -5.45
N LEU A 50 2.29 1.04 -4.55
CA LEU A 50 1.70 2.32 -4.92
C LEU A 50 2.62 3.12 -5.85
N ARG A 51 3.93 3.14 -5.57
CA ARG A 51 4.91 3.81 -6.43
C ARG A 51 4.92 3.22 -7.84
N GLU A 52 5.09 1.90 -7.95
CA GLU A 52 5.15 1.21 -9.25
C GLU A 52 3.84 1.33 -10.03
N THR A 53 2.69 1.29 -9.35
CA THR A 53 1.37 1.47 -9.98
C THR A 53 1.18 2.90 -10.48
N LEU A 54 1.62 3.91 -9.72
CA LEU A 54 1.54 5.31 -10.12
C LEU A 54 2.50 5.63 -11.28
N GLU A 55 3.70 5.06 -11.28
CA GLU A 55 4.66 5.18 -12.39
C GLU A 55 4.11 4.58 -13.68
N THR A 56 3.36 3.47 -13.58
CA THR A 56 2.72 2.81 -14.74
C THR A 56 1.57 3.64 -15.34
N LEU A 57 0.91 4.47 -14.53
CA LEU A 57 -0.20 5.34 -14.98
C LEU A 57 0.27 6.73 -15.45
N ALA A 58 1.52 7.10 -15.16
CA ALA A 58 2.10 8.39 -15.55
C ALA A 58 2.69 8.40 -16.97
N TYR A 59 2.52 7.30 -17.71
CA TYR A 59 2.99 7.10 -19.09
C TYR A 59 1.79 7.09 -20.05
#